data_AF-A0ABC9APB9-F1
#
_entry.id   AF-A0ABC9APB9-F1
#
_cell.length_a   1.000
_cell.length_b   1.000
_cell.length_c   1.000
_cell.angle_alpha   90.00
_cell.angle_beta   90.00
_cell.angle_gamma   90.00
#
_symmetry.space_group_name_H-M   'P 1'
#
loop_
_entity.id
_entity.type
_entity.pdbx_description
1 polymer ?
#
loop_
_entity_poly.entity_id
_entity_poly.type
_entity_poly.pdbx_seq_one_letter_code
_entity_poly.pdbx_strand_id
1 'polypeptide(L)'
;MAAITGGTRALAVAALLCVAVAAAAAQQASNVRATYHLYNSAENGWDLNRVGAYCATWDAGQPLSWRQQYGWTAFCGPVGPRGQAACGQCIRVTNRGTGASITARIVDQCSNGGLDLDFETVFKKIDTNGLGYQMGHLDVDYQFVGC
;
A
#
# COMPACT_ATOMS: atom_id res chain seq x y z
N MET A 1 60.23 -2.05 -53.80
CA MET A 1 59.08 -1.33 -53.19
C MET A 1 58.00 -2.38 -52.93
N ALA A 2 58.01 -3.04 -51.76
CA ALA A 2 57.37 -2.63 -50.49
C ALA A 2 55.83 -2.61 -50.61
N ALA A 3 55.00 -3.15 -49.72
CA ALA A 3 55.10 -4.11 -48.62
C ALA A 3 53.64 -4.47 -48.27
N ILE A 4 53.41 -5.67 -47.73
CA ILE A 4 52.10 -6.17 -47.27
C ILE A 4 51.82 -5.61 -45.87
N THR A 5 50.68 -4.95 -45.66
CA THR A 5 50.01 -4.68 -44.36
C THR A 5 48.51 -4.53 -44.69
N GLY A 6 47.50 -5.08 -44.01
CA GLY A 6 47.35 -5.58 -42.66
C GLY A 6 46.21 -4.78 -41.98
N GLY A 7 45.11 -5.44 -41.59
CA GLY A 7 44.26 -4.96 -40.49
C GLY A 7 42.81 -4.55 -40.79
N THR A 8 41.88 -5.43 -40.42
CA THR A 8 40.66 -5.17 -39.61
C THR A 8 39.87 -3.89 -39.84
N ARG A 9 38.58 -4.01 -40.22
CA ARG A 9 37.43 -3.41 -39.50
C ARG A 9 36.15 -4.23 -39.74
N ALA A 10 35.86 -5.12 -38.80
CA ALA A 10 34.52 -5.64 -38.59
C ALA A 10 33.60 -4.47 -38.19
N LEU A 11 32.63 -4.13 -39.03
CA LEU A 11 31.54 -3.23 -38.64
C LEU A 11 30.47 -4.09 -37.96
N ALA A 12 30.62 -4.24 -36.65
CA ALA A 12 29.61 -4.82 -35.79
C ALA A 12 28.33 -3.95 -35.85
N VAL A 13 27.25 -4.54 -36.37
CA VAL A 13 25.90 -3.97 -36.27
C VAL A 13 25.47 -4.10 -34.80
N ALA A 14 25.66 -3.04 -34.02
CA ALA A 14 25.20 -2.97 -32.65
C ALA A 14 23.67 -2.82 -32.63
N ALA A 15 22.97 -3.92 -32.39
CA ALA A 15 21.54 -3.91 -32.08
C ALA A 15 21.33 -3.21 -30.73
N LEU A 16 20.72 -2.02 -30.76
CA LEU A 16 20.23 -1.32 -29.57
C LEU A 16 19.10 -2.14 -28.92
N LEU A 17 19.44 -2.94 -27.91
CA LEU A 17 18.47 -3.44 -26.94
C LEU A 17 18.02 -2.27 -26.06
N CYS A 18 16.87 -1.67 -26.39
CA CYS A 18 16.16 -0.79 -25.48
C CYS A 18 15.64 -1.61 -24.30
N VAL A 19 16.45 -1.72 -23.24
CA VAL A 19 15.99 -2.29 -21.96
C VAL A 19 15.00 -1.29 -21.36
N ALA A 20 13.71 -1.58 -21.50
CA ALA A 20 12.66 -0.87 -20.78
C ALA A 20 12.77 -1.24 -19.29
N VAL A 21 13.53 -0.46 -18.52
CA VAL A 21 13.50 -0.54 -17.06
C VAL A 21 12.16 0.07 -16.62
N ALA A 22 11.16 -0.77 -16.38
CA ALA A 22 9.93 -0.35 -15.73
C ALA A 22 10.28 0.10 -14.31
N ALA A 23 10.51 1.40 -14.11
CA ALA A 23 10.51 1.97 -12.78
C ALA A 23 9.10 1.77 -12.21
N ALA A 24 8.96 0.86 -11.24
CA ALA A 24 7.75 0.77 -10.44
C ALA A 24 7.62 2.10 -9.69
N ALA A 25 6.83 3.04 -10.23
CA ALA A 25 6.49 4.24 -9.52
C ALA A 25 5.75 3.82 -8.26
N ALA A 26 6.33 4.08 -7.09
CA ALA A 26 5.66 3.81 -5.83
C ALA A 26 4.36 4.62 -5.79
N GLN A 27 3.23 3.92 -5.71
CA GLN A 27 1.91 4.55 -5.66
C GLN A 27 1.77 5.19 -4.27
N GLN A 28 1.66 6.51 -4.22
CA GLN A 28 1.61 7.26 -2.98
C GLN A 28 0.77 8.53 -3.14
N ALA A 29 0.21 9.00 -2.03
CA ALA A 29 -0.46 10.30 -1.97
C ALA A 29 -0.21 10.94 -0.61
N SER A 30 -0.35 12.26 -0.58
CA SER A 30 -0.14 13.08 0.60
C SER A 30 -1.39 13.88 0.96
N ASN A 31 -1.52 14.24 2.23
CA ASN A 31 -2.63 15.04 2.74
C ASN A 31 -3.99 14.40 2.44
N VAL A 32 -4.11 13.11 2.76
CA VAL A 32 -5.30 12.29 2.53
C VAL A 32 -6.04 12.13 3.84
N ARG A 33 -7.36 12.27 3.80
CA ARG A 33 -8.21 12.03 4.97
C ARG A 33 -8.23 10.54 5.31
N ALA A 34 -7.94 10.21 6.57
CA ALA A 34 -8.10 8.87 7.12
C ALA A 34 -9.08 8.92 8.30
N THR A 35 -10.25 8.31 8.15
CA THR A 35 -11.19 8.08 9.25
C THR A 35 -10.84 6.78 9.97
N TYR A 36 -11.66 6.38 10.94
CA TYR A 36 -11.56 5.06 11.55
C TYR A 36 -12.89 4.31 11.51
N HIS A 37 -12.75 2.99 11.46
CA HIS A 37 -13.83 2.03 11.60
C HIS A 37 -13.51 1.05 12.72
N LEU A 38 -14.55 0.54 13.38
CA LEU A 38 -14.42 -0.47 14.43
C LEU A 38 -14.52 -1.87 13.82
N TYR A 39 -13.50 -2.28 13.05
CA TYR A 39 -13.44 -3.67 12.58
C TYR A 39 -13.26 -4.63 13.76
N ASN A 40 -12.64 -4.15 14.86
CA ASN A 40 -12.30 -4.95 16.03
C ASN A 40 -11.60 -6.25 15.60
N SER A 41 -10.64 -6.11 14.69
CA SER A 41 -10.01 -7.20 13.95
C SER A 41 -9.54 -8.32 14.88
N ALA A 42 -8.87 -7.99 15.98
CA ALA A 42 -8.43 -8.96 16.98
C ALA A 42 -9.56 -9.72 17.68
N GLU A 43 -10.61 -9.01 18.10
CA GLU A 43 -11.79 -9.61 18.76
C GLU A 43 -12.58 -10.49 17.80
N ASN A 44 -12.61 -10.12 16.53
CA ASN A 44 -13.21 -10.90 15.45
C ASN A 44 -12.32 -12.04 14.94
N GLY A 45 -11.23 -12.38 15.64
CA GLY A 45 -10.32 -13.47 15.26
C GLY A 45 -9.64 -13.24 13.90
N TRP A 46 -9.55 -11.98 13.50
CA TRP A 46 -9.05 -11.51 12.22
C TRP A 46 -9.76 -12.14 11.03
N ASP A 47 -11.03 -12.50 11.20
CA ASP A 47 -11.87 -13.11 10.17
C ASP A 47 -12.55 -12.02 9.32
N LEU A 48 -12.17 -11.92 8.05
CA LEU A 48 -12.72 -10.93 7.12
C LEU A 48 -14.22 -11.13 6.90
N ASN A 49 -14.74 -12.36 7.00
CA ASN A 49 -16.18 -12.61 6.82
C ASN A 49 -17.00 -12.04 7.98
N ARG A 50 -16.47 -12.10 9.21
CA ARG A 50 -17.18 -11.63 10.40
C ARG A 50 -17.44 -10.13 10.37
N VAL A 51 -16.50 -9.38 9.81
CA VAL A 51 -16.59 -7.92 9.70
C VAL A 51 -17.24 -7.47 8.40
N GLY A 52 -17.63 -8.40 7.52
CA GLY A 52 -18.24 -8.09 6.23
C GLY A 52 -17.32 -7.31 5.28
N ALA A 53 -15.99 -7.47 5.43
CA ALA A 53 -15.03 -6.71 4.65
C ALA A 53 -15.13 -7.07 3.16
N TYR A 54 -15.06 -6.08 2.27
CA TYR A 54 -15.20 -6.28 0.82
C TYR A 54 -14.23 -7.34 0.26
N CYS A 55 -13.00 -7.39 0.77
CA CYS A 55 -12.00 -8.35 0.29
C CYS A 55 -12.22 -9.79 0.79
N ALA A 56 -13.21 -10.05 1.67
CA ALA A 56 -13.49 -11.38 2.20
C ALA A 56 -13.70 -12.44 1.11
N THR A 57 -14.31 -12.05 -0.02
CA THR A 57 -14.52 -12.93 -1.18
C THR A 57 -13.24 -13.60 -1.69
N TRP A 58 -12.08 -12.95 -1.55
CA TRP A 58 -10.81 -13.44 -2.08
C TRP A 58 -9.78 -13.77 -0.98
N ASP A 59 -9.80 -13.01 0.12
CA ASP A 59 -8.73 -13.06 1.13
C ASP A 59 -9.14 -13.73 2.45
N ALA A 60 -10.41 -14.07 2.66
CA ALA A 60 -10.83 -14.68 3.92
C ALA A 60 -10.18 -16.07 4.18
N GLY A 61 -9.84 -16.79 3.12
CA GLY A 61 -9.16 -18.10 3.19
C GLY A 61 -7.67 -18.01 3.52
N GLN A 62 -7.08 -16.82 3.60
CA GLN A 62 -5.67 -16.67 3.92
C GLN A 62 -5.34 -17.19 5.33
N PRO A 63 -4.12 -17.70 5.57
CA PRO A 63 -3.69 -18.16 6.87
C PRO A 63 -3.84 -17.07 7.94
N LEU A 64 -4.09 -17.47 9.19
CA LEU A 64 -4.24 -16.52 10.29
C LEU A 64 -3.01 -15.60 10.43
N SER A 65 -1.80 -16.15 10.26
CA SER A 65 -0.55 -15.38 10.29
C SER A 65 -0.51 -14.26 9.27
N TRP A 66 -1.09 -14.46 8.08
CA TRP A 66 -1.18 -13.44 7.04
C TRP A 66 -2.23 -12.37 7.39
N ARG A 67 -3.40 -12.81 7.90
CA ARG A 67 -4.51 -11.92 8.29
C ARG A 67 -4.13 -11.02 9.48
N GLN A 68 -3.27 -11.53 10.37
CA GLN A 68 -2.81 -10.87 11.60
C GLN A 68 -1.49 -10.10 11.45
N GLN A 69 -0.79 -10.23 10.32
CA GLN A 69 0.55 -9.66 10.15
C GLN A 69 0.57 -8.13 10.32
N TYR A 70 -0.49 -7.45 9.88
CA TYR A 70 -0.65 -6.00 9.92
C TYR A 70 -2.08 -5.65 10.34
N GLY A 71 -2.25 -4.47 10.94
CA GLY A 71 -3.58 -3.91 11.18
C GLY A 71 -4.34 -3.65 9.88
N TRP A 72 -5.65 -3.47 9.98
CA TRP A 72 -6.54 -3.42 8.80
C TRP A 72 -6.94 -2.00 8.41
N THR A 73 -7.29 -1.83 7.13
CA THR A 73 -7.87 -0.58 6.60
C THR A 73 -8.76 -0.84 5.40
N ALA A 74 -9.76 0.01 5.21
CA ALA A 74 -10.37 0.22 3.90
C ALA A 74 -9.51 1.17 3.07
N PHE A 75 -9.57 1.06 1.74
CA PHE A 75 -8.87 1.96 0.83
C PHE A 75 -9.76 2.46 -0.31
N CYS A 76 -9.74 3.77 -0.51
CA CYS A 76 -10.37 4.47 -1.63
C CYS A 76 -9.61 5.76 -1.98
N GLY A 77 -8.31 5.80 -1.65
CA GLY A 77 -7.45 6.97 -1.79
C GLY A 77 -7.23 7.40 -3.25
N PRO A 78 -6.77 8.63 -3.51
CA PRO A 78 -6.72 9.23 -4.84
C PRO A 78 -5.75 8.54 -5.82
N VAL A 79 -4.71 7.86 -5.32
CA VAL A 79 -3.63 7.26 -6.11
C VAL A 79 -3.42 5.79 -5.71
N GLY A 80 -3.41 4.89 -6.69
CA GLY A 80 -3.22 3.44 -6.48
C GLY A 80 -4.42 2.62 -6.95
N PRO A 81 -4.30 1.28 -6.94
CA PRO A 81 -5.41 0.39 -7.27
C PRO A 81 -6.54 0.54 -6.26
N ARG A 82 -7.78 0.30 -6.68
CA ARG A 82 -8.98 0.32 -5.82
C ARG A 82 -9.82 -0.93 -6.04
N GLY A 83 -10.76 -1.18 -5.13
CA GLY A 83 -11.62 -2.36 -5.17
C GLY A 83 -10.78 -3.63 -5.10
N GLN A 84 -11.17 -4.64 -5.89
CA GLN A 84 -10.53 -5.96 -5.85
C GLN A 84 -9.01 -5.90 -6.07
N ALA A 85 -8.52 -5.02 -6.94
CA ALA A 85 -7.09 -4.93 -7.24
C ALA A 85 -6.24 -4.42 -6.05
N ALA A 86 -6.86 -3.82 -5.04
CA ALA A 86 -6.20 -3.36 -3.81
C ALA A 86 -6.24 -4.41 -2.69
N CYS A 87 -7.10 -5.42 -2.79
CA CYS A 87 -7.29 -6.42 -1.74
C CYS A 87 -5.98 -7.15 -1.41
N GLY A 88 -5.68 -7.21 -0.12
CA GLY A 88 -4.50 -7.88 0.42
C GLY A 88 -3.20 -7.09 0.30
N GLN A 89 -3.17 -5.94 -0.40
CA GLN A 89 -1.98 -5.11 -0.51
C GLN A 89 -1.69 -4.36 0.80
N CYS A 90 -0.44 -3.96 0.98
CA CYS A 90 0.00 -3.22 2.16
C CYS A 90 0.31 -1.76 1.83
N ILE A 91 -0.07 -0.88 2.74
CA ILE A 91 0.23 0.55 2.67
C ILE A 91 0.91 0.99 3.96
N ARG A 92 1.99 1.76 3.83
CA ARG A 92 2.54 2.52 4.96
C ARG A 92 1.78 3.81 5.08
N VAL A 93 1.18 4.04 6.25
CA VAL A 93 0.39 5.23 6.57
C VAL A 93 1.16 6.06 7.59
N THR A 94 1.29 7.36 7.35
CA THR A 94 2.03 8.30 8.20
C THR A 94 1.11 9.46 8.59
N ASN A 95 0.90 9.66 9.89
CA ASN A 95 0.21 10.83 10.42
C ASN A 95 1.07 12.08 10.20
N ARG A 96 0.57 13.06 9.44
CA ARG A 96 1.32 14.29 9.12
C ARG A 96 1.53 15.18 10.33
N GLY A 97 0.61 15.16 11.30
CA GLY A 97 0.67 15.99 12.49
C GLY A 97 1.76 15.55 13.48
N THR A 98 2.08 14.26 13.51
CA THR A 98 3.00 13.69 14.53
C THR A 98 4.19 12.94 13.94
N GLY A 99 4.17 12.60 12.65
CA GLY A 99 5.16 11.74 12.00
C GLY A 99 5.04 10.26 12.36
N ALA A 100 4.10 9.88 13.23
CA ALA A 100 3.87 8.47 13.58
C ALA A 100 3.43 7.70 12.34
N SER A 101 4.00 6.52 12.12
CA SER A 101 3.72 5.71 10.93
C SER A 101 3.60 4.24 11.24
N ILE A 102 2.77 3.54 10.46
CA ILE A 102 2.51 2.11 10.59
C ILE A 102 2.17 1.52 9.22
N THR A 103 2.43 0.23 9.03
CA THR A 103 1.97 -0.52 7.86
C THR A 103 0.62 -1.16 8.16
N ALA A 104 -0.34 -1.00 7.26
CA ALA A 104 -1.66 -1.61 7.33
C ALA A 104 -1.94 -2.42 6.05
N ARG A 105 -2.80 -3.44 6.17
CA ARG A 105 -3.29 -4.25 5.06
C ARG A 105 -4.66 -3.74 4.62
N ILE A 106 -4.83 -3.57 3.31
CA ILE A 106 -6.11 -3.24 2.70
C ILE A 106 -6.99 -4.49 2.69
N VAL A 107 -8.09 -4.44 3.44
CA VAL A 107 -9.07 -5.54 3.53
C VAL A 107 -10.46 -5.11 3.06
N ASP A 108 -10.66 -3.82 2.82
CA ASP A 108 -11.97 -3.28 2.47
C ASP A 108 -11.85 -2.09 1.51
N GLN A 109 -13.00 -1.63 1.01
CA GLN A 109 -13.13 -0.43 0.21
C GLN A 109 -13.95 0.63 0.95
N CYS A 110 -13.70 1.90 0.65
CA CYS A 110 -14.44 3.02 1.23
C CYS A 110 -14.96 3.98 0.15
N SER A 111 -15.67 5.03 0.57
CA SER A 111 -16.20 6.07 -0.30
C SER A 111 -15.82 7.50 0.13
N ASN A 112 -14.92 7.65 1.09
CA ASN A 112 -14.47 8.94 1.62
C ASN A 112 -13.30 9.58 0.83
N GLY A 113 -12.83 8.93 -0.23
CA GLY A 113 -11.70 9.39 -1.06
C GLY A 113 -10.32 9.22 -0.40
N GLY A 114 -10.21 8.41 0.66
CA GLY A 114 -8.99 8.25 1.44
C GLY A 114 -8.87 6.85 2.03
N LEU A 115 -8.75 6.80 3.36
CA LEU A 115 -8.62 5.55 4.12
C LEU A 115 -9.69 5.48 5.21
N ASP A 116 -10.03 4.27 5.62
CA ASP A 116 -10.82 4.02 6.83
C ASP A 116 -10.11 2.97 7.68
N LEU A 117 -9.36 3.45 8.67
CA LEU A 117 -8.39 2.66 9.43
C LEU A 117 -9.09 1.86 10.54
N ASP A 118 -8.68 0.62 10.80
CA ASP A 118 -9.11 -0.05 12.02
C ASP A 118 -8.65 0.73 13.27
N PHE A 119 -9.59 1.01 14.16
CA PHE A 119 -9.35 1.93 15.27
C PHE A 119 -8.24 1.44 16.20
N GLU A 120 -8.33 0.20 16.69
CA GLU A 120 -7.42 -0.33 17.71
C GLU A 120 -6.06 -0.73 17.14
N THR A 121 -6.00 -1.22 15.90
CA THR A 121 -4.77 -1.76 15.31
C THR A 121 -3.99 -0.75 14.46
N VAL A 122 -4.64 0.31 13.96
CA VAL A 122 -4.00 1.29 13.07
C VAL A 122 -4.22 2.72 13.55
N PHE A 123 -5.45 3.24 13.55
CA PHE A 123 -5.73 4.67 13.79
C PHE A 123 -5.13 5.17 15.10
N LYS A 124 -5.50 4.52 16.21
CA LYS A 124 -5.05 4.87 17.57
C LYS A 124 -3.54 4.75 17.75
N LYS A 125 -2.87 3.90 16.97
CA LYS A 125 -1.41 3.72 17.03
C LYS A 125 -0.66 4.90 16.42
N ILE A 126 -1.25 5.59 15.45
CA ILE A 126 -0.64 6.75 14.79
C ILE A 126 -1.25 8.09 15.23
N ASP A 127 -2.40 8.09 15.92
CA ASP A 127 -2.97 9.27 16.59
C ASP A 127 -2.29 9.54 17.95
N THR A 128 -0.98 9.74 17.94
CA THR A 128 -0.15 9.79 19.15
C THR A 128 -0.36 11.03 20.02
N ASN A 129 -1.07 12.05 19.51
CA ASN A 129 -1.45 13.24 20.27
C ASN A 129 -2.97 13.33 20.54
N GLY A 130 -3.76 12.32 20.11
CA GLY A 130 -5.20 12.24 20.33
C GLY A 130 -6.06 13.25 19.58
N LEU A 131 -5.47 14.09 18.73
CA LEU A 131 -6.22 15.09 17.97
C LEU A 131 -7.06 14.44 16.87
N GLY A 132 -6.58 13.34 16.29
CA GLY A 132 -7.30 12.63 15.25
C GLY A 132 -8.64 12.12 15.72
N TYR A 133 -8.67 11.50 16.90
CA TYR A 133 -9.90 11.04 17.54
C TYR A 133 -10.86 12.20 17.82
N GLN A 134 -10.36 13.32 18.34
CA GLN A 134 -11.17 14.52 18.61
C GLN A 134 -11.77 15.12 17.34
N MET A 135 -11.04 15.09 16.22
CA MET A 135 -11.48 15.60 14.91
C MET A 135 -12.24 14.55 14.08
N GLY A 136 -12.34 13.31 14.55
CA GLY A 136 -12.92 12.19 13.81
C GLY A 136 -12.14 11.74 12.57
N HIS A 137 -10.90 12.21 12.38
CA HIS A 137 -10.00 11.81 11.29
C HIS A 137 -8.56 12.27 11.51
N LEU A 138 -7.64 11.67 10.77
CA LEU A 138 -6.26 12.11 10.58
C LEU A 138 -6.06 12.63 9.16
N ASP A 139 -5.13 13.57 8.99
CA ASP A 139 -4.51 13.85 7.69
C ASP A 139 -3.22 13.03 7.57
N VAL A 140 -3.19 12.11 6.60
CA VAL A 140 -2.10 11.15 6.43
C VAL A 140 -1.44 11.27 5.08
N ASP A 141 -0.19 10.84 5.02
CA ASP A 141 0.45 10.42 3.78
C ASP A 141 0.41 8.89 3.73
N TYR A 142 0.25 8.30 2.54
CA TYR A 142 0.36 6.86 2.35
C TYR A 142 1.22 6.49 1.15
N GLN A 143 1.82 5.29 1.22
CA GLN A 143 2.57 4.68 0.14
C GLN A 143 2.28 3.18 0.09
N PHE A 144 2.03 2.63 -1.10
CA PHE A 144 1.98 1.18 -1.31
C PHE A 144 3.38 0.58 -1.12
N VAL A 145 3.46 -0.47 -0.32
CA VAL A 145 4.72 -1.14 0.07
C VAL A 145 4.57 -2.66 -0.02
N GLY A 146 5.69 -3.37 0.01
CA GLY A 146 5.69 -4.82 0.21
C GLY A 146 5.10 -5.19 1.57
N CYS A 147 4.26 -6.23 1.57
CA CYS A 147 3.98 -7.04 2.74
C CYS A 147 5.10 -8.09 2.90
#